data_AF-A0A2N7Z7V9-F1
#
_entry.id   AF-A0A2N7Z7V9-F1
#
_cell.length_a   1.000
_cell.length_b   1.000
_cell.length_c   1.000
_cell.angle_alpha   90.00
_cell.angle_beta   90.00
_cell.angle_gamma   90.00
#
_symmetry.space_group_name_H-M   'P 1'
#
loop_
_entity.id
_entity.type
_entity.pdbx_description
1 polymer ?
#
loop_
_entity_poly.entity_id
_entity_poly.type
_entity_poly.pdbx_seq_one_letter_code
_entity_poly.pdbx_strand_id
1 'polypeptide(L)'
;MWLLDGFAWLYDLNRFTGTLLMWFGVLVLTAAVTMNVQSNRGKLWGFMITTAGAVFILVYLESLKLVGADKAIKGVVSNFVVMTLGGLGSGLLAVAITQGPTPEEDKQARGFIRDRLLDALEYAFVYVAICAFTVFAVCLPLNLLGWPPVDEHDLLSLLMVCLGALLGYAITSRPNRLRNWEQLGGCALVALLLLLSPVYAQALSGLWEWSWAAVLGLHGFAALALLRTIWFHRSEWHST
;
A
#
# COMPACT_ATOMS: atom_id res chain seq x y z
N MET A 1 -18.47 -6.87 -11.72
CA MET A 1 -17.94 -6.47 -13.04
C MET A 1 -18.17 -4.98 -13.32
N TRP A 2 -19.34 -4.40 -13.05
CA TRP A 2 -19.66 -2.99 -13.36
C TRP A 2 -18.80 -1.87 -12.72
N LEU A 3 -18.25 -2.08 -11.52
CA LEU A 3 -17.47 -1.04 -10.80
C LEU A 3 -16.02 -0.93 -11.33
N LEU A 4 -15.45 -2.07 -11.73
CA LEU A 4 -14.11 -2.14 -12.34
C LEU A 4 -14.13 -1.67 -13.79
N ASP A 5 -15.20 -1.97 -14.53
CA ASP A 5 -15.40 -1.48 -15.90
C ASP A 5 -15.63 0.04 -15.92
N GLY A 6 -16.35 0.58 -14.92
CA GLY A 6 -16.50 2.03 -14.73
C GLY A 6 -15.18 2.72 -14.35
N PHE A 7 -14.35 2.07 -13.53
CA PHE A 7 -13.01 2.58 -13.18
C PHE A 7 -12.06 2.56 -14.38
N ALA A 8 -12.09 1.49 -15.17
CA ALA A 8 -11.29 1.36 -16.40
C ALA A 8 -11.71 2.39 -17.45
N TRP A 9 -13.02 2.62 -17.64
CA TRP A 9 -13.56 3.61 -18.56
C TRP A 9 -13.25 5.06 -18.15
N LEU A 10 -13.26 5.38 -16.85
CA LEU A 10 -12.86 6.69 -16.32
C LEU A 10 -11.37 7.01 -16.56
N TYR A 11 -10.53 5.97 -16.52
CA TYR A 11 -9.09 6.04 -16.77
C TYR A 11 -8.76 6.25 -18.26
N ASP A 12 -9.64 5.78 -19.14
CA ASP A 12 -9.45 5.76 -20.60
C ASP A 12 -9.75 7.12 -21.29
N LEU A 13 -10.42 8.05 -20.61
CA LEU A 13 -10.76 9.38 -21.16
C LEU A 13 -9.59 10.38 -21.14
N ASN A 14 -8.76 10.38 -20.09
CA ASN A 14 -7.49 11.09 -20.01
C ASN A 14 -6.75 10.68 -18.71
N ARG A 15 -5.48 10.27 -18.81
CA ARG A 15 -4.65 9.80 -17.67
C ARG A 15 -4.57 10.76 -16.46
N PHE A 16 -4.78 12.05 -16.68
CA PHE A 16 -4.83 13.07 -15.62
C PHE A 16 -6.20 13.18 -14.94
N THR A 17 -7.28 12.94 -15.69
CA THR A 17 -8.66 12.89 -15.18
C THR A 17 -8.83 11.71 -14.23
N GLY A 18 -8.25 10.55 -14.58
CA GLY A 18 -8.18 9.38 -13.68
C GLY A 18 -7.47 9.69 -12.37
N THR A 19 -6.33 10.38 -12.42
CA THR A 19 -5.59 10.82 -11.22
C THR A 19 -6.40 11.76 -10.33
N LEU A 20 -7.10 12.73 -10.92
CA LEU A 20 -7.94 13.67 -10.17
C LEU A 20 -9.14 12.97 -9.51
N LEU A 21 -9.75 12.00 -10.19
CA LEU A 21 -10.85 11.21 -9.64
C LEU A 21 -10.37 10.26 -8.55
N MET A 22 -9.17 9.71 -8.68
CA MET A 22 -8.52 8.95 -7.63
C MET A 22 -8.23 9.83 -6.40
N TRP A 23 -7.73 11.05 -6.61
CA TRP A 23 -7.53 12.01 -5.53
C TRP A 23 -8.85 12.38 -4.84
N PHE A 24 -9.91 12.61 -5.61
CA PHE A 24 -11.25 12.83 -5.07
C PHE A 24 -11.73 11.64 -4.24
N GLY A 25 -11.51 10.41 -4.71
CA GLY A 25 -11.80 9.19 -3.96
C GLY A 25 -11.04 9.10 -2.63
N VAL A 26 -9.74 9.46 -2.63
CA VAL A 26 -8.93 9.56 -1.39
C VAL A 26 -9.53 10.57 -0.42
N LEU A 27 -9.95 11.75 -0.91
CA LEU A 27 -10.59 12.77 -0.07
C LEU A 27 -11.92 12.31 0.52
N VAL A 28 -12.77 11.66 -0.28
CA VAL A 28 -14.04 11.10 0.20
C VAL A 28 -13.81 10.01 1.25
N LEU A 29 -12.81 9.15 1.05
CA LEU A 29 -12.45 8.10 2.02
C LEU A 29 -11.91 8.70 3.32
N THR A 30 -11.04 9.69 3.23
CA THR A 30 -10.55 10.46 4.39
C THR A 30 -11.71 11.11 5.14
N ALA A 31 -12.65 11.74 4.43
CA ALA A 31 -13.84 12.35 5.03
C ALA A 31 -14.72 11.29 5.72
N ALA A 32 -14.98 10.16 5.07
CA ALA A 32 -15.79 9.08 5.64
C ALA A 32 -15.17 8.51 6.93
N VAL A 33 -13.85 8.29 6.95
CA VAL A 33 -13.13 7.79 8.13
C VAL A 33 -13.13 8.82 9.26
N THR A 34 -12.91 10.09 8.94
CA THR A 34 -12.90 11.17 9.95
C THR A 34 -14.30 11.48 10.50
N MET A 35 -15.36 11.30 9.69
CA MET A 35 -16.74 11.49 10.12
C MET A 35 -17.29 10.31 10.93
N ASN A 36 -16.95 9.07 10.57
CA ASN A 36 -17.39 7.88 11.30
C ASN A 36 -16.62 7.67 12.60
N VAL A 37 -15.37 8.14 12.67
CA VAL A 37 -14.54 8.05 13.86
C VAL A 37 -14.22 9.47 14.31
N GLN A 38 -15.16 10.10 15.02
CA GLN A 38 -15.03 11.48 15.53
C GLN A 38 -14.05 11.62 16.72
N SER A 39 -12.97 10.84 16.72
CA SER A 39 -11.88 10.93 17.70
C SER A 39 -10.62 11.48 17.04
N ASN A 40 -9.65 11.91 17.85
CA ASN A 40 -8.35 12.37 17.32
C ASN A 40 -7.62 11.27 16.54
N ARG A 41 -7.97 10.02 16.80
CA ARG A 41 -7.49 8.86 16.05
C ARG A 41 -8.12 8.75 14.68
N GLY A 42 -9.40 9.05 14.52
CA GLY A 42 -10.01 9.14 13.18
C GLY A 42 -9.38 10.24 12.33
N LYS A 43 -8.96 11.34 12.95
CA LYS A 43 -8.21 12.43 12.30
C LYS A 43 -6.79 12.01 11.90
N LEU A 44 -6.09 11.27 12.77
CA LEU A 44 -4.79 10.66 12.46
C LEU A 44 -4.89 9.63 11.32
N TRP A 45 -5.94 8.79 11.31
CA TRP A 45 -6.20 7.84 10.23
C TRP A 45 -6.53 8.54 8.92
N GLY A 46 -7.33 9.61 8.97
CA GLY A 46 -7.58 10.47 7.81
C GLY A 46 -6.30 11.10 7.26
N PHE A 47 -5.39 11.55 8.13
CA PHE A 47 -4.07 12.04 7.73
C PHE A 47 -3.26 10.95 7.02
N MET A 48 -3.20 9.74 7.58
CA MET A 48 -2.47 8.61 6.99
C MET A 48 -3.04 8.21 5.62
N ILE A 49 -4.36 8.12 5.48
CA ILE A 49 -5.04 7.78 4.22
C ILE A 49 -4.74 8.85 3.14
N THR A 50 -4.87 10.12 3.49
CA THR A 50 -4.61 11.24 2.57
C THR A 50 -3.14 11.28 2.14
N THR A 51 -2.22 11.05 3.07
CA THR A 51 -0.78 11.03 2.78
C THR A 51 -0.39 9.85 1.91
N ALA A 52 -0.86 8.64 2.24
CA ALA A 52 -0.60 7.45 1.43
C ALA A 52 -1.17 7.58 0.01
N GLY A 53 -2.41 8.08 -0.12
CA GLY A 53 -3.03 8.33 -1.42
C GLY A 53 -2.28 9.36 -2.25
N ALA A 54 -1.80 10.43 -1.62
CA ALA A 54 -1.03 11.46 -2.31
C ALA A 54 0.32 10.94 -2.80
N VAL A 55 1.05 10.18 -1.96
CA VAL A 55 2.33 9.56 -2.35
C VAL A 55 2.12 8.61 -3.53
N PHE A 56 1.10 7.75 -3.47
CA PHE A 56 0.78 6.83 -4.57
C PHE A 56 0.53 7.59 -5.88
N ILE A 57 -0.30 8.64 -5.83
CA ILE A 57 -0.63 9.47 -6.99
C ILE A 57 0.60 10.20 -7.55
N LEU A 58 1.46 10.74 -6.68
CA LEU A 58 2.65 11.47 -7.10
C LEU A 58 3.68 10.53 -7.74
N VAL A 59 3.91 9.34 -7.16
CA VAL A 59 4.77 8.31 -7.75
C VAL A 59 4.23 7.85 -9.11
N TYR A 60 2.91 7.63 -9.22
CA TYR A 60 2.28 7.31 -10.50
C TYR A 60 2.51 8.43 -11.53
N LEU A 61 2.25 9.68 -11.18
CA LEU A 61 2.49 10.81 -12.07
C LEU A 61 3.96 10.91 -12.46
N GLU A 62 4.88 10.65 -11.53
CA GLU A 62 6.32 10.66 -11.77
C GLU A 62 6.75 9.59 -12.79
N SER A 63 6.18 8.39 -12.70
CA SER A 63 6.42 7.28 -13.64
C SER A 63 6.00 7.58 -15.09
N LEU A 64 5.09 8.53 -15.31
CA LEU A 64 4.68 8.94 -16.65
C LEU A 64 5.80 9.74 -17.35
N LYS A 65 6.37 9.15 -18.40
CA LYS A 65 7.27 9.84 -19.35
C LYS A 65 6.44 10.69 -20.31
N LEU A 66 6.41 12.00 -20.05
CA LEU A 66 5.56 12.96 -20.77
C LEU A 66 6.39 13.99 -21.52
N VAL A 67 5.95 14.36 -22.72
CA VAL A 67 6.60 15.36 -23.58
C VAL A 67 5.59 16.48 -23.90
N GLY A 68 6.06 17.72 -24.01
CA GLY A 68 5.23 18.85 -24.43
C GLY A 68 4.15 19.24 -23.41
N ALA A 69 2.93 19.48 -23.90
CA ALA A 69 1.80 20.00 -23.12
C ALA A 69 1.43 19.11 -21.91
N ASP A 70 1.62 17.80 -22.03
CA ASP A 70 1.31 16.86 -20.95
C ASP A 70 2.24 17.00 -19.74
N LYS A 71 3.48 17.46 -19.94
CA LYS A 71 4.40 17.76 -18.82
C LYS A 71 3.91 18.94 -17.99
N ALA A 72 3.32 19.95 -18.64
CA ALA A 72 2.73 21.09 -17.96
C ALA A 72 1.48 20.66 -17.16
N ILE A 73 0.62 19.84 -17.75
CA ILE A 73 -0.58 19.30 -17.07
C ILE A 73 -0.19 18.42 -15.88
N LYS A 74 0.84 17.55 -16.01
CA LYS A 74 1.42 16.81 -14.88
C LYS A 74 1.83 17.74 -13.74
N GLY A 75 2.55 18.81 -14.05
CA GLY A 75 2.96 19.80 -13.05
C GLY A 75 1.78 20.44 -12.32
N VAL A 76 0.71 20.78 -13.04
CA VAL A 76 -0.52 21.34 -12.46
C VAL A 76 -1.21 20.32 -11.54
N VAL A 77 -1.38 19.07 -11.97
CA VAL A 77 -2.03 18.02 -11.18
C VAL A 77 -1.20 17.64 -9.96
N SER A 78 0.12 17.48 -10.11
CA SER A 78 1.03 17.23 -8.99
C SER A 78 0.97 18.37 -7.96
N ASN A 79 1.01 19.63 -8.41
CA ASN A 79 0.91 20.78 -7.52
C ASN A 79 -0.44 20.84 -6.82
N PHE A 80 -1.54 20.53 -7.51
CA PHE A 80 -2.86 20.46 -6.90
C PHE A 80 -2.93 19.41 -5.77
N VAL A 81 -2.42 18.20 -6.01
CA VAL A 81 -2.37 17.14 -4.99
C VAL A 81 -1.48 17.56 -3.81
N VAL A 82 -0.31 18.16 -4.08
CA VAL A 82 0.59 18.63 -3.02
C VAL A 82 -0.04 19.75 -2.19
N MET A 83 -0.66 20.75 -2.81
CA MET A 83 -1.28 21.87 -2.09
C MET A 83 -2.47 21.41 -1.23
N THR A 84 -3.30 20.51 -1.77
CA THR A 84 -4.46 19.98 -1.04
C THR A 84 -4.04 19.00 0.05
N LEU A 85 -3.00 18.19 -0.16
CA LEU A 85 -2.36 17.40 0.90
C LEU A 85 -1.79 18.31 2.00
N GLY A 86 -1.09 19.38 1.61
CA GLY A 86 -0.49 20.33 2.54
C GLY A 86 -1.54 20.97 3.46
N GLY A 87 -2.64 21.47 2.89
CA GLY A 87 -3.72 22.08 3.68
C GLY A 87 -4.50 21.07 4.53
N LEU A 88 -4.90 19.94 3.94
CA LEU A 88 -5.79 18.98 4.58
C LEU A 88 -5.02 18.07 5.55
N GLY A 89 -3.81 17.65 5.18
CA GLY A 89 -2.93 16.84 6.01
C GLY A 89 -2.43 17.60 7.24
N SER A 90 -1.96 18.85 7.07
CA SER A 90 -1.55 19.66 8.23
C SER A 90 -2.72 20.00 9.15
N GLY A 91 -3.91 20.28 8.60
CA GLY A 91 -5.13 20.51 9.37
C GLY A 91 -5.54 19.29 10.20
N LEU A 92 -5.58 18.10 9.58
CA LEU A 92 -5.92 16.86 10.29
C LEU A 92 -4.89 16.52 11.37
N LEU A 93 -3.60 16.71 11.07
CA LEU A 93 -2.52 16.47 12.03
C LEU A 93 -2.57 17.46 13.20
N ALA A 94 -2.79 18.75 12.93
CA ALA A 94 -2.92 19.78 13.96
C ALA A 94 -4.11 19.50 14.89
N VAL A 95 -5.26 19.11 14.33
CA VAL A 95 -6.43 18.76 15.15
C VAL A 95 -6.20 17.46 15.93
N ALA A 96 -5.47 16.49 15.37
CA ALA A 96 -5.11 15.26 16.08
C ALA A 96 -4.15 15.50 17.27
N ILE A 97 -3.28 16.51 17.18
CA ILE A 97 -2.28 16.84 18.21
C ILE A 97 -2.84 17.77 19.30
N THR A 98 -3.77 18.67 18.96
CA THR A 98 -4.28 19.70 19.90
C THR A 98 -5.23 19.18 20.97
N GLN A 99 -5.83 18.01 20.76
CA GLN A 99 -6.62 17.34 21.78
C GLN A 99 -5.92 16.01 22.11
N GLY A 100 -5.36 15.90 23.31
CA GLY A 100 -4.77 14.64 23.78
C GLY A 100 -5.84 13.54 23.83
N PRO A 101 -5.51 12.27 23.49
CA PRO A 101 -6.47 11.19 23.55
C PRO A 101 -6.91 10.93 24.99
N THR A 102 -8.20 10.69 25.19
CA THR A 102 -8.70 10.25 26.50
C THR A 102 -8.19 8.82 26.82
N PRO A 103 -8.13 8.42 28.10
CA PRO A 103 -7.64 7.09 28.48
C PRO A 103 -8.46 5.94 27.86
N GLU A 104 -9.76 6.12 27.68
CA GLU A 104 -10.65 5.15 27.06
C GLU A 104 -10.42 5.04 25.55
N GLU A 105 -10.32 6.18 24.86
CA GLU A 105 -9.94 6.20 23.45
C GLU A 105 -8.60 5.52 23.24
N ASP A 106 -7.64 5.76 24.13
CA ASP A 106 -6.31 5.17 24.08
C ASP A 106 -6.35 3.64 24.14
N LYS A 107 -7.10 3.11 25.11
CA LYS A 107 -7.31 1.68 25.26
C LYS A 107 -8.03 1.08 24.05
N GLN A 108 -9.04 1.77 23.50
CA GLN A 108 -9.83 1.28 22.37
C GLN A 108 -8.97 1.06 21.11
N ALA A 109 -8.15 2.03 20.71
CA ALA A 109 -7.36 1.83 19.47
C ALA A 109 -6.06 1.06 19.66
N ARG A 110 -5.54 0.87 20.88
CA ARG A 110 -4.58 -0.22 21.12
C ARG A 110 -5.26 -1.58 20.86
N GLY A 111 -6.51 -1.73 21.29
CA GLY A 111 -7.36 -2.87 20.96
C GLY A 111 -7.57 -3.03 19.44
N PHE A 112 -8.04 -1.99 18.75
CA PHE A 112 -8.23 -2.03 17.30
C PHE A 112 -6.94 -2.37 16.53
N ILE A 113 -5.82 -1.77 16.91
CA ILE A 113 -4.55 -2.05 16.23
C ILE A 113 -4.17 -3.51 16.43
N ARG A 114 -4.24 -4.00 17.66
CA ARG A 114 -3.88 -5.37 17.99
C ARG A 114 -4.80 -6.39 17.33
N ASP A 115 -6.11 -6.14 17.34
CA ASP A 115 -7.12 -7.15 16.99
C ASP A 115 -7.55 -7.06 15.51
N ARG A 116 -7.13 -6.03 14.76
CA ARG A 116 -7.56 -5.82 13.36
C ARG A 116 -6.43 -5.37 12.44
N LEU A 117 -5.66 -4.35 12.84
CA LEU A 117 -4.62 -3.78 11.98
C LEU A 117 -3.42 -4.72 11.86
N LEU A 118 -2.95 -5.29 12.96
CA LEU A 118 -1.80 -6.20 12.94
C LEU A 118 -2.09 -7.44 12.10
N ASP A 119 -3.28 -8.04 12.23
CA ASP A 119 -3.72 -9.16 11.38
C ASP A 119 -3.73 -8.77 9.89
N ALA A 120 -4.29 -7.60 9.56
CA ALA A 120 -4.33 -7.12 8.18
C ALA A 120 -2.92 -6.86 7.62
N LEU A 121 -2.03 -6.27 8.42
CA LEU A 121 -0.64 -6.03 8.06
C LEU A 121 0.14 -7.33 7.93
N GLU A 122 -0.10 -8.31 8.80
CA GLU A 122 0.50 -9.63 8.72
C GLU A 122 0.18 -10.28 7.37
N TYR A 123 -1.10 -10.34 6.99
CA TYR A 123 -1.51 -10.87 5.69
C TYR A 123 -0.91 -10.08 4.52
N ALA A 124 -0.86 -8.75 4.61
CA ALA A 124 -0.26 -7.91 3.59
C ALA A 124 1.24 -8.19 3.43
N PHE A 125 1.99 -8.31 4.53
CA PHE A 125 3.42 -8.62 4.50
C PHE A 125 3.69 -10.03 3.98
N VAL A 126 2.89 -11.03 4.38
CA VAL A 126 3.03 -12.40 3.85
C VAL A 126 2.77 -12.41 2.34
N TYR A 127 1.72 -11.72 1.89
CA TYR A 127 1.41 -11.63 0.46
C TYR A 127 2.55 -10.97 -0.32
N VAL A 128 3.03 -9.81 0.13
CA VAL A 128 4.15 -9.10 -0.50
C VAL A 128 5.41 -9.96 -0.50
N ALA A 129 5.71 -10.67 0.58
CA ALA A 129 6.86 -11.57 0.66
C ALA A 129 6.77 -12.72 -0.35
N ILE A 130 5.61 -13.39 -0.45
CA ILE A 130 5.40 -14.48 -1.42
C ILE A 130 5.51 -13.95 -2.85
N CYS A 131 4.88 -12.82 -3.17
CA CYS A 131 4.94 -12.22 -4.50
C CYS A 131 6.37 -11.80 -4.87
N ALA A 132 7.09 -11.12 -3.97
CA ALA A 132 8.47 -10.73 -4.19
C ALA A 132 9.40 -11.94 -4.34
N PHE A 133 9.25 -12.95 -3.49
CA PHE A 133 10.05 -14.17 -3.55
C PHE A 133 9.80 -14.99 -4.82
N THR A 134 8.54 -15.18 -5.21
CA THR A 134 8.19 -15.95 -6.41
C THR A 134 8.71 -15.28 -7.68
N VAL A 135 8.53 -13.96 -7.80
CA VAL A 135 9.08 -13.20 -8.94
C VAL A 135 10.61 -13.25 -8.92
N PHE A 136 11.26 -13.05 -7.77
CA PHE A 136 12.72 -13.18 -7.65
C PHE A 136 13.23 -14.56 -8.06
N ALA A 137 12.61 -15.63 -7.55
CA ALA A 137 13.01 -17.01 -7.81
C ALA A 137 12.85 -17.41 -9.29
N VAL A 138 11.89 -16.83 -10.00
CA VAL A 138 11.71 -17.04 -11.44
C VAL A 138 12.68 -16.17 -12.24
N CYS A 139 12.89 -14.91 -11.87
CA CYS A 139 13.73 -13.98 -12.61
C CYS A 139 15.23 -14.25 -12.44
N LEU A 140 15.68 -14.79 -11.29
CA LEU A 140 17.08 -15.11 -11.05
C LEU A 140 17.67 -16.11 -12.08
N PRO A 141 17.09 -17.30 -12.32
CA PRO A 141 17.61 -18.23 -13.33
C PRO A 141 17.44 -17.70 -14.76
N LEU A 142 16.37 -16.93 -15.01
CA LEU A 142 16.14 -16.31 -16.32
C LEU A 142 17.20 -15.25 -16.65
N ASN A 143 17.61 -14.44 -15.66
CA ASN A 143 18.72 -13.50 -15.81
C ASN A 143 20.05 -14.22 -16.09
N LEU A 144 20.31 -15.34 -15.42
CA LEU A 144 21.50 -16.18 -15.68
C LEU A 144 21.52 -16.76 -17.11
N LEU A 145 20.34 -16.96 -17.71
CA LEU A 145 20.17 -17.41 -19.09
C LEU A 145 20.14 -16.25 -20.10
N GLY A 146 20.25 -15.00 -19.65
CA GLY A 146 20.19 -13.79 -20.47
C GLY A 146 18.80 -13.49 -21.04
N TRP A 147 17.74 -14.09 -20.48
CA TRP A 147 16.40 -14.00 -21.04
C TRP A 147 15.31 -14.18 -19.99
N PRO A 148 14.46 -13.17 -19.68
CA PRO A 148 14.38 -11.82 -20.26
C PRO A 148 15.45 -10.86 -19.71
N PRO A 149 15.61 -9.65 -20.28
CA PRO A 149 16.54 -8.64 -19.76
C PRO A 149 15.99 -8.06 -18.45
N VAL A 150 16.18 -8.78 -17.36
CA VAL A 150 15.89 -8.30 -16.00
C VAL A 150 17.15 -7.64 -15.47
N ASP A 151 17.05 -6.37 -15.06
CA ASP A 151 18.19 -5.65 -14.50
C ASP A 151 18.62 -6.29 -13.15
N GLU A 152 19.92 -6.35 -12.90
CA GLU A 152 20.45 -6.78 -11.59
C GLU A 152 19.90 -5.90 -10.45
N HIS A 153 19.65 -4.63 -10.75
CA HIS A 153 19.02 -3.70 -9.81
C HIS A 153 17.58 -4.12 -9.45
N ASP A 154 16.81 -4.64 -10.40
CA ASP A 154 15.44 -5.11 -10.17
C ASP A 154 15.43 -6.38 -9.32
N LEU A 155 16.37 -7.31 -9.57
CA LEU A 155 16.54 -8.52 -8.74
C LEU A 155 16.91 -8.18 -7.30
N LEU A 156 17.86 -7.27 -7.09
CA LEU A 156 18.23 -6.80 -5.75
C LEU A 156 17.05 -6.10 -5.06
N SER A 157 16.27 -5.32 -5.80
CA SER A 157 15.08 -4.65 -5.28
C SER A 157 14.01 -5.65 -4.84
N LEU A 158 13.75 -6.70 -5.62
CA LEU A 158 12.83 -7.79 -5.25
C LEU A 158 13.30 -8.53 -3.99
N LEU A 159 14.59 -8.80 -3.87
CA LEU A 159 15.17 -9.41 -2.68
C LEU A 159 15.00 -8.52 -1.45
N MET A 160 15.28 -7.22 -1.57
CA MET A 160 15.11 -6.24 -0.48
C MET A 160 13.65 -6.11 -0.06
N VAL A 161 12.71 -6.11 -1.01
CA VAL A 161 11.27 -6.12 -0.72
C VAL A 161 10.87 -7.39 0.01
N CYS A 162 11.35 -8.55 -0.43
CA CYS A 162 11.09 -9.82 0.24
C CYS A 162 11.60 -9.82 1.69
N LEU A 163 12.85 -9.41 1.92
CA LEU A 163 13.43 -9.33 3.26
C LEU A 163 12.71 -8.31 4.15
N GLY A 164 12.37 -7.13 3.61
CA GLY A 164 11.59 -6.11 4.32
C GLY A 164 10.19 -6.61 4.69
N ALA A 165 9.54 -7.34 3.80
CA ALA A 165 8.23 -7.92 4.06
C ALA A 165 8.29 -9.05 5.09
N LEU A 166 9.31 -9.91 5.03
CA LEU A 166 9.57 -10.93 6.06
C LEU A 166 9.86 -10.31 7.43
N LEU A 167 10.57 -9.18 7.48
CA LEU A 167 10.78 -8.41 8.71
C LEU A 167 9.45 -7.89 9.26
N GLY A 168 8.62 -7.27 8.41
CA GLY A 168 7.27 -6.81 8.78
C GLY A 168 6.39 -7.95 9.31
N TYR A 169 6.44 -9.11 8.67
CA TYR A 169 5.78 -10.34 9.12
C TYR A 169 6.32 -10.83 10.48
N ALA A 170 7.63 -10.88 10.67
CA ALA A 170 8.24 -11.34 11.93
C ALA A 170 7.88 -10.45 13.13
N ILE A 171 7.62 -9.16 12.88
CA ILE A 171 7.17 -8.21 13.89
C ILE A 171 5.67 -8.36 14.17
N THR A 172 4.84 -8.50 13.12
CA THR A 172 3.37 -8.63 13.24
C THR A 172 2.92 -9.96 13.84
N SER A 173 3.52 -11.08 13.44
CA SER A 173 3.24 -12.44 13.94
C SER A 173 3.54 -12.66 15.43
N ARG A 174 4.16 -11.67 16.10
CA ARG A 174 4.43 -11.69 17.55
C ARG A 174 3.84 -10.45 18.21
N PRO A 175 2.51 -10.30 18.27
CA PRO A 175 1.85 -9.08 18.77
C PRO A 175 2.22 -8.77 20.23
N ASN A 176 2.59 -9.78 21.04
CA ASN A 176 3.11 -9.58 22.39
C ASN A 176 4.38 -8.72 22.47
N ARG A 177 5.19 -8.63 21.40
CA ARG A 177 6.37 -7.75 21.35
C ARG A 177 6.01 -6.28 21.15
N LEU A 178 4.84 -6.01 20.59
CA LEU A 178 4.30 -4.66 20.40
C LEU A 178 3.46 -4.20 21.59
N ARG A 179 3.39 -4.98 22.68
CA ARG A 179 2.62 -4.65 23.87
C ARG A 179 3.14 -3.33 24.46
N ASN A 180 2.25 -2.35 24.61
CA ASN A 180 2.50 -0.95 24.98
C ASN A 180 3.06 -0.02 23.87
N TRP A 181 3.50 -0.57 22.74
CA TRP A 181 3.99 0.17 21.58
C TRP A 181 3.08 -0.02 20.36
N GLU A 182 1.82 -0.44 20.56
CA GLU A 182 0.93 -0.89 19.48
C GLU A 182 0.73 0.22 18.44
N GLN A 183 0.55 1.46 18.90
CA GLN A 183 0.38 2.60 18.00
C GLN A 183 1.64 2.92 17.20
N LEU A 184 2.79 3.03 17.85
CA LEU A 184 4.03 3.39 17.18
C LEU A 184 4.51 2.26 16.27
N GLY A 185 4.38 1.00 16.71
CA GLY A 185 4.66 -0.19 15.93
C GLY A 185 3.73 -0.33 14.73
N GLY A 186 2.42 -0.15 14.92
CA GLY A 186 1.44 -0.15 13.84
C GLY A 186 1.74 0.92 12.78
N CYS A 187 2.05 2.15 13.22
CA CYS A 187 2.46 3.23 12.31
C CYS A 187 3.77 2.89 11.58
N ALA A 188 4.79 2.36 12.27
CA ALA A 188 6.06 1.99 11.66
C ALA A 188 5.89 0.86 10.63
N LEU A 189 5.00 -0.10 10.89
CA LEU A 189 4.69 -1.18 9.95
C LEU A 189 3.93 -0.68 8.72
N VAL A 190 2.97 0.23 8.89
CA VAL A 190 2.32 0.89 7.76
C VAL A 190 3.34 1.68 6.93
N ALA A 191 4.23 2.42 7.59
CA ALA A 191 5.29 3.17 6.91
C ALA A 191 6.26 2.22 6.16
N LEU A 192 6.63 1.10 6.76
CA LEU A 192 7.46 0.08 6.11
C LEU A 192 6.76 -0.46 4.86
N LEU A 193 5.49 -0.85 4.94
CA LEU A 193 4.73 -1.34 3.78
C LEU A 193 4.65 -0.29 2.67
N LEU A 194 4.42 0.97 3.03
CA LEU A 194 4.40 2.09 2.09
C LEU A 194 5.77 2.34 1.45
N LEU A 195 6.86 2.13 2.17
CA LEU A 195 8.23 2.28 1.65
C LEU A 195 8.61 1.12 0.71
N LEU A 196 8.15 -0.10 1.00
CA LEU A 196 8.40 -1.26 0.14
C LEU A 196 7.59 -1.20 -1.16
N SER A 197 6.40 -0.60 -1.14
CA SER A 197 5.49 -0.52 -2.29
C SER A 197 6.10 0.10 -3.56
N PRO A 198 6.74 1.29 -3.55
CA PRO A 198 7.34 1.88 -4.74
C PRO A 198 8.54 1.08 -5.23
N VAL A 199 9.35 0.52 -4.32
CA VAL A 199 10.51 -0.32 -4.68
C VAL A 199 10.03 -1.58 -5.39
N TYR A 200 8.94 -2.19 -4.91
CA TYR A 200 8.33 -3.34 -5.55
C TYR A 200 7.73 -3.01 -6.91
N ALA A 201 6.99 -1.91 -7.02
CA ALA A 201 6.39 -1.47 -8.27
C ALA A 201 7.46 -1.14 -9.34
N GLN A 202 8.56 -0.50 -8.93
CA GLN A 202 9.69 -0.22 -9.81
C GLN A 202 10.32 -1.52 -10.33
N ALA A 203 10.60 -2.48 -9.44
CA ALA A 203 11.18 -3.76 -9.84
C ALA A 203 10.28 -4.61 -10.76
N LEU A 204 8.96 -4.40 -10.69
CA LEU A 204 8.00 -5.06 -11.59
C LEU A 204 7.86 -4.36 -12.94
N SER A 205 8.29 -3.10 -13.09
CA SER A 205 8.01 -2.30 -14.28
C SER A 205 8.60 -2.92 -15.56
N GLY A 206 9.86 -3.36 -15.52
CA GLY A 206 10.50 -4.05 -16.66
C GLY A 206 9.84 -5.39 -17.00
N LEU A 207 9.41 -6.14 -15.98
CA LEU A 207 8.70 -7.42 -16.16
C LEU A 207 7.29 -7.23 -16.71
N TRP A 208 6.63 -6.13 -16.34
CA TRP A 208 5.30 -5.77 -16.82
C TRP A 208 5.31 -5.42 -18.30
N GLU A 209 6.32 -4.68 -18.75
CA GLU A 209 6.54 -4.37 -20.16
C GLU A 209 6.82 -5.62 -20.99
N TRP A 210 7.54 -6.59 -20.43
CA TRP A 210 7.80 -7.87 -21.09
C TRP A 210 6.56 -8.76 -21.17
N SER A 211 5.88 -9.00 -20.03
CA SER A 211 4.68 -9.83 -19.99
C SER A 211 3.83 -9.56 -18.75
N TRP A 212 2.86 -8.65 -18.88
CA TRP A 212 1.83 -8.41 -17.87
C TRP A 212 1.10 -9.70 -17.45
N ALA A 213 0.90 -10.65 -18.38
CA ALA A 213 0.23 -11.92 -18.11
C ALA A 213 1.07 -12.82 -17.18
N ALA A 214 2.39 -12.86 -17.35
CA ALA A 214 3.28 -13.59 -16.45
C ALA A 214 3.27 -12.96 -15.05
N VAL A 215 3.34 -11.63 -14.97
CA VAL A 215 3.27 -10.90 -13.71
C VAL A 215 1.95 -11.20 -12.99
N LEU A 216 0.81 -11.01 -13.65
CA LEU A 216 -0.50 -11.31 -13.05
C LEU A 216 -0.67 -12.79 -12.69
N GLY A 217 -0.15 -13.71 -13.50
CA GLY A 217 -0.20 -15.14 -13.23
C GLY A 217 0.54 -15.52 -11.95
N LEU A 218 1.75 -14.98 -11.75
CA LEU A 218 2.54 -15.20 -10.54
C LEU A 218 1.86 -14.60 -9.30
N HIS A 219 1.31 -13.38 -9.42
CA HIS A 219 0.57 -12.74 -8.32
C HIS A 219 -0.74 -13.47 -8.00
N GLY A 220 -1.45 -13.94 -9.02
CA GLY A 220 -2.65 -14.76 -8.86
C GLY A 220 -2.35 -16.08 -8.16
N PHE A 221 -1.25 -16.74 -8.53
CA PHE A 221 -0.79 -17.95 -7.83
C PHE A 221 -0.45 -17.66 -6.36
N ALA A 222 0.27 -16.57 -6.09
CA ALA A 222 0.58 -16.14 -4.72
C ALA A 222 -0.69 -15.84 -3.91
N ALA A 223 -1.68 -15.17 -4.51
CA ALA A 223 -2.97 -14.89 -3.87
C ALA A 223 -3.73 -16.19 -3.54
N LEU A 224 -3.76 -17.15 -4.48
CA LEU A 224 -4.40 -18.46 -4.26
C LEU A 224 -3.69 -19.27 -3.17
N ALA A 225 -2.36 -19.24 -3.13
CA ALA A 225 -1.58 -19.90 -2.08
C ALA A 225 -1.87 -19.28 -0.71
N LEU A 226 -1.94 -17.95 -0.62
CA LEU A 226 -2.30 -17.24 0.61
C LEU A 226 -3.74 -17.58 1.05
N LEU A 227 -4.72 -17.49 0.15
CA LEU A 227 -6.13 -17.81 0.44
C LEU A 227 -6.30 -19.26 0.90
N ARG A 228 -5.60 -20.19 0.25
CA ARG A 228 -5.59 -21.60 0.68
C ARG A 228 -5.05 -21.74 2.10
N THR A 229 -3.93 -21.07 2.41
CA THR A 229 -3.31 -21.14 3.74
C THR A 229 -4.24 -20.57 4.82
N ILE A 230 -4.88 -19.42 4.54
CA ILE A 230 -5.87 -18.80 5.44
C ILE A 230 -7.08 -19.72 5.63
N TRP A 231 -7.57 -20.34 4.56
CA TRP A 231 -8.70 -21.27 4.60
C TRP A 231 -8.40 -22.48 5.48
N PHE A 232 -7.25 -23.13 5.28
CA PHE A 232 -6.83 -24.26 6.11
C PHE A 232 -6.71 -23.86 7.58
N HIS A 233 -6.06 -22.73 7.85
CA HIS A 233 -5.86 -22.26 9.22
C HIS A 233 -7.18 -21.93 9.95
N ARG A 234 -8.18 -21.41 9.24
CA ARG A 234 -9.53 -21.18 9.79
C ARG A 234 -10.35 -22.45 9.95
N SER A 235 -10.19 -23.43 9.06
CA SER A 235 -10.94 -24.69 9.11
C SER A 235 -10.56 -25.56 10.32
N GLU A 236 -9.29 -25.55 10.73
CA GLU A 236 -8.84 -26.27 11.92
C GLU A 236 -9.43 -25.71 13.22
N TRP A 237 -9.61 -24.38 13.32
CA TRP A 237 -10.17 -23.72 14.51
C TRP A 237 -11.67 -23.94 14.70
N HIS A 238 -12.42 -24.24 13.65
CA HIS A 238 -13.84 -24.60 13.76
C HIS A 238 -14.07 -26.10 14.03
N SER A 239 -13.00 -26.91 14.02
CA SER A 239 -13.05 -28.36 14.27
C SER A 239 -12.57 -28.76 15.68
N THR A 240 -12.21 -27.79 16.51
CA THR A 240 -11.88 -27.94 17.94
C THR A 240 -12.88 -27.16 18.80
#